data_AF-A0ABC8JHI5-F1
#
_entry.id   AF-A0ABC8JHI5-F1
#
_cell.length_a   1.000
_cell.length_b   1.000
_cell.length_c   1.000
_cell.angle_alpha   90.00
_cell.angle_beta   90.00
_cell.angle_gamma   90.00
#
_symmetry.space_group_name_H-M   'P 1'
#
loop_
_entity.id
_entity.type
_entity.pdbx_description
1 polymer ?
#
loop_
_entity_poly.entity_id
_entity_poly.type
_entity_poly.pdbx_seq_one_letter_code
_entity_poly.pdbx_strand_id
1 'polypeptide(L)'
;MIKNTPEWEVRLTNPCSCTGIDIVLSCDGFKSLTPIDRSQISVSDKECSLINKLYGETDFVFKYVWAKEFDIKIKSGDIACS
;
A
#
# COMPACT_ATOMS: atom_id res chain seq x y z
N MET A 1 1.23 -22.24 10.15
CA MET A 1 0.42 -22.50 8.94
C MET A 1 -0.95 -21.88 9.15
N ILE A 2 -1.22 -20.73 8.53
CA ILE A 2 -2.52 -20.04 8.55
C ILE A 2 -3.37 -20.71 7.46
N LYS A 3 -3.86 -21.93 7.71
CA LYS A 3 -4.15 -22.90 6.63
C LYS A 3 -5.41 -22.65 5.78
N ASN A 4 -6.16 -21.57 6.02
CA ASN A 4 -7.40 -21.28 5.30
C ASN A 4 -7.70 -19.78 5.10
N THR A 5 -6.72 -18.89 5.34
CA THR A 5 -6.93 -17.46 5.12
C THR A 5 -6.39 -17.05 3.76
N PRO A 6 -7.19 -16.37 2.90
CA PRO A 6 -6.71 -15.93 1.60
C PRO A 6 -5.58 -14.90 1.73
N GLU A 7 -4.68 -14.94 0.75
CA GLU A 7 -3.67 -13.91 0.51
C GLU A 7 -4.21 -12.95 -0.55
N TRP A 8 -4.08 -11.66 -0.29
CA TRP A 8 -4.52 -10.58 -1.16
C TRP A 8 -3.30 -9.81 -1.66
N GLU A 9 -3.31 -9.45 -2.93
CA GLU A 9 -2.29 -8.60 -3.56
C GLU A 9 -2.88 -7.21 -3.78
N VAL A 10 -2.18 -6.18 -3.31
CA VAL A 10 -2.52 -4.78 -3.56
C VAL A 10 -1.51 -4.23 -4.54
N ARG A 11 -2.02 -3.71 -5.65
CA ARG A 11 -1.23 -3.04 -6.68
C ARG A 11 -1.60 -1.57 -6.73
N LEU A 12 -0.60 -0.72 -6.55
CA LEU A 12 -0.69 0.71 -6.72
C LEU A 12 0.11 1.08 -7.97
N THR A 13 -0.59 1.48 -9.02
CA THR A 13 0.02 1.90 -10.28
C THR A 13 0.11 3.41 -10.31
N ASN A 14 1.29 3.95 -10.59
CA ASN A 14 1.45 5.34 -10.95
C ASN A 14 1.49 5.49 -12.46
N PRO A 15 0.37 5.91 -13.10
CA PRO A 15 0.32 6.08 -14.55
C PRO A 15 1.02 7.37 -15.02
N CYS A 16 1.46 8.23 -14.09
CA CYS A 16 2.21 9.44 -14.41
C CYS A 16 3.68 9.11 -14.62
N SER A 17 4.37 9.83 -15.50
CA SER A 17 5.84 9.75 -15.63
C SER A 17 6.58 10.38 -14.43
N CYS A 18 5.87 11.17 -13.63
CA CYS A 18 6.40 11.81 -12.44
C CYS A 18 6.42 10.87 -11.24
N THR A 19 7.27 11.18 -10.25
CA THR A 19 7.36 10.38 -9.03
C THR A 19 6.32 10.84 -8.00
N GLY A 20 5.49 9.91 -7.53
CA GLY A 20 4.63 10.12 -6.38
C GLY A 20 5.42 10.09 -5.08
N ILE A 21 5.28 11.13 -4.26
CA ILE A 21 5.93 11.29 -2.96
C ILE A 21 4.87 11.51 -1.88
N ASP A 22 5.21 11.22 -0.63
CA ASP A 22 4.32 11.40 0.53
C ASP A 22 2.93 10.76 0.34
N ILE A 23 2.91 9.58 -0.32
CA ILE A 23 1.68 8.87 -0.64
C ILE A 23 1.07 8.28 0.64
N VAL A 24 -0.14 8.72 0.95
CA VAL A 24 -0.96 8.23 2.04
C VAL A 24 -2.10 7.38 1.47
N LEU A 25 -2.28 6.20 2.03
CA LEU A 25 -3.31 5.23 1.71
C LEU A 25 -4.36 5.20 2.83
N SER A 26 -5.61 5.00 2.44
CA SER A 26 -6.70 4.70 3.37
C SER A 26 -6.57 3.25 3.82
N CYS A 27 -6.31 3.05 5.12
CA CYS A 27 -6.18 1.71 5.70
C CYS A 27 -6.91 1.57 7.05
N ASP A 28 -8.04 2.25 7.20
CA ASP A 28 -8.83 2.23 8.42
C ASP A 28 -9.36 0.84 8.79
N GLY A 29 -8.83 0.27 9.88
CA GLY A 29 -9.16 -1.09 10.30
C GLY A 29 -8.44 -2.19 9.51
N PHE A 30 -7.42 -1.81 8.71
CA PHE A 30 -6.57 -2.76 8.01
C PHE A 30 -5.82 -3.67 8.99
N LYS A 31 -5.84 -4.97 8.72
CA LYS A 31 -5.21 -6.00 9.53
C LYS A 31 -4.63 -7.07 8.62
N SER A 32 -3.49 -7.62 9.02
CA SER A 32 -2.86 -8.76 8.36
C SER A 32 -2.40 -9.77 9.40
N LEU A 33 -2.57 -11.05 9.10
CA LEU A 33 -2.04 -12.16 9.90
C LEU A 33 -0.55 -12.37 9.64
N THR A 34 -0.07 -11.96 8.47
CA THR A 34 1.36 -11.95 8.13
C THR A 34 1.96 -10.57 8.38
N PRO A 35 3.20 -10.50 8.88
CA PRO A 35 3.93 -9.24 8.96
C PRO A 35 4.03 -8.62 7.57
N ILE A 36 3.67 -7.34 7.46
CA ILE A 36 3.91 -6.55 6.25
C ILE A 36 5.27 -5.90 6.38
N ASP A 37 5.96 -5.78 5.27
CA ASP A 37 7.27 -5.15 5.22
C ASP A 37 7.16 -3.66 5.60
N ARG A 38 7.62 -3.33 6.81
CA ARG A 38 7.63 -1.96 7.34
C ARG A 38 8.63 -1.05 6.64
N SER A 39 9.53 -1.60 5.81
CA SER A 39 10.38 -0.80 4.93
C SER A 39 9.62 -0.23 3.74
N GLN A 40 8.41 -0.75 3.46
CA GLN A 40 7.61 -0.35 2.32
C GLN A 40 6.39 0.49 2.75
N ILE A 41 5.70 0.12 3.82
CA ILE A 41 4.51 0.81 4.34
C ILE A 41 4.62 1.01 5.85
N SER A 42 4.31 2.23 6.29
CA SER A 42 4.06 2.58 7.69
C SER A 42 2.55 2.61 7.95
N VAL A 43 2.08 1.75 8.84
CA VAL A 43 0.66 1.68 9.24
C VAL A 43 0.46 2.49 10.52
N SER A 44 -0.43 3.49 10.50
CA SER A 44 -0.80 4.33 11.63
C SER A 44 -2.33 4.39 11.79
N ASP A 45 -2.89 3.51 12.63
CA ASP A 45 -4.32 3.35 12.95
C ASP A 45 -5.28 3.40 11.74
N LYS A 46 -5.56 4.59 11.21
CA LYS A 46 -6.49 4.85 10.10
C LYS A 46 -5.82 5.07 8.75
N GLU A 47 -4.53 5.38 8.75
CA GLU A 47 -3.77 5.82 7.58
C GLU A 47 -2.50 5.02 7.42
N CYS A 48 -2.15 4.74 6.17
CA CYS A 48 -0.94 4.00 5.83
C CYS A 48 -0.10 4.88 4.92
N SER A 49 1.10 5.23 5.34
CA SER A 49 2.02 5.99 4.49
C SER A 49 2.94 5.04 3.77
N LEU A 50 3.10 5.20 2.45
CA LEU A 50 4.20 4.57 1.74
C LEU A 50 5.50 5.22 2.20
N ILE A 51 6.45 4.39 2.63
CA ILE A 51 7.80 4.84 2.97
C ILE A 51 8.59 5.13 1.68
N ASN A 52 8.36 4.32 0.65
CA ASN A 52 9.03 4.45 -0.63
C ASN A 52 8.26 5.37 -1.58
N LYS A 53 9.03 6.05 -2.45
CA LYS A 53 8.45 6.82 -3.54
C LYS A 53 7.80 5.89 -4.56
N LEU A 54 6.68 6.33 -5.12
CA LEU A 54 6.02 5.63 -6.20
C LEU A 54 6.53 6.18 -7.53
N TYR A 55 7.54 5.53 -8.10
CA TYR A 55 8.18 6.00 -9.34
C TYR A 55 7.18 6.05 -10.50
N GLY A 56 7.42 6.96 -11.43
CA GLY A 56 6.56 7.12 -12.59
C GLY A 56 6.53 5.88 -13.47
N GLU A 57 5.36 5.56 -14.02
CA GLU A 57 5.12 4.39 -14.87
C GLU A 57 5.51 3.05 -14.21
N THR A 58 5.49 3.00 -12.87
CA THR A 58 5.79 1.79 -12.11
C THR A 58 4.63 1.35 -11.23
N ASP A 59 4.65 0.06 -10.91
CA ASP A 59 3.74 -0.56 -9.96
C ASP A 59 4.45 -0.79 -8.63
N PHE A 60 3.81 -0.38 -7.55
CA PHE A 60 4.13 -0.85 -6.21
C PHE A 60 3.16 -1.97 -5.83
N VAL A 61 3.71 -3.11 -5.44
CA VAL A 61 2.94 -4.31 -5.12
C VAL A 61 3.33 -4.81 -3.75
N PHE A 62 2.34 -5.08 -2.90
CA PHE A 62 2.54 -5.78 -1.65
C PHE A 62 1.39 -6.76 -1.39
N LYS A 63 1.66 -7.71 -0.52
CA LYS A 63 0.71 -8.79 -0.19
C LYS A 63 0.39 -8.80 1.29
N TYR A 64 -0.83 -9.20 1.62
CA TYR A 64 -1.27 -9.36 3.01
C TYR A 64 -2.19 -10.57 3.12
N VAL A 65 -2.25 -11.17 4.32
CA VAL A 65 -3.10 -12.33 4.58
C VAL A 65 -4.20 -11.94 5.53
N TRP A 66 -5.45 -11.93 5.06
CA TRP A 66 -6.60 -11.57 5.89
C TRP A 66 -7.89 -12.26 5.44
N ALA A 67 -8.86 -12.38 6.35
CA ALA A 67 -10.11 -13.10 6.11
C ALA A 67 -10.99 -12.47 5.02
N LYS A 68 -10.85 -11.17 4.77
CA LYS A 68 -11.57 -10.42 3.74
C LYS A 68 -10.61 -9.50 3.00
N GLU A 69 -10.91 -9.27 1.74
CA GLU A 69 -10.26 -8.21 0.97
C GLU A 69 -10.56 -6.86 1.63
N PHE A 70 -9.53 -6.05 1.73
CA PHE A 70 -9.57 -4.70 2.22
C PHE A 70 -9.34 -3.75 1.04
N ASP A 71 -10.25 -2.80 0.88
CA ASP A 71 -10.22 -1.83 -0.20
C ASP A 71 -9.22 -0.70 0.11
N ILE A 72 -7.95 -0.94 -0.25
CA ILE A 72 -6.86 0.04 -0.06
C ILE A 72 -6.89 1.03 -1.22
N LYS A 73 -7.08 2.31 -0.89
CA LYS A 73 -7.09 3.41 -1.86
C LYS A 73 -6.06 4.47 -1.51
N ILE A 74 -5.54 5.16 -2.51
CA ILE A 74 -4.76 6.37 -2.29
C ILE A 74 -5.70 7.43 -1.73
N LYS A 75 -5.35 7.96 -0.55
CA LYS A 75 -6.07 9.04 0.13
C LYS A 75 -5.51 10.41 -0.28
N SER A 76 -4.19 10.53 -0.30
CA SER A 76 -3.48 11.75 -0.71
C SER A 76 -2.05 11.42 -1.13
N GLY A 77 -1.39 12.37 -1.78
CA GLY A 77 -0.01 12.26 -2.20
C GLY A 77 0.40 13.48 -3.00
N ASP A 78 1.70 13.76 -3.01
CA ASP A 78 2.31 14.82 -3.80
C ASP A 78 3.00 14.25 -5.03
N ILE A 79 3.12 15.07 -6.07
CA ILE A 79 3.75 14.68 -7.33
C ILE A 79 5.00 15.53 -7.53
N ALA A 80 6.14 14.86 -7.68
CA ALA A 80 7.40 15.47 -8.06
C ALA A 80 7.69 15.20 -9.54
N CYS A 81 7.51 16.23 -10.37
CA CYS A 81 7.86 16.24 -11.79
C CYS A 81 9.13 17.07 -12.00
N SER A 82 10.08 16.58 -12.81
CA SER A 82 11.31 17.28 -13.21
C SER A 82 11.30 17.65 -14.68
#